data_AF-A0A3Q3CFM5-F1
#
_entry.id   AF-A0A3Q3CFM5-F1
#
_cell.length_a   1.000
_cell.length_b   1.000
_cell.length_c   1.000
_cell.angle_alpha   90.00
_cell.angle_beta   90.00
_cell.angle_gamma   90.00
#
_symmetry.space_group_name_H-M   'P 1'
#
loop_
_entity.id
_entity.type
_entity.pdbx_description
1 polymer ?
#
loop_
_entity_poly.entity_id
_entity_poly.type
_entity_poly.pdbx_seq_one_letter_code
_entity_poly.pdbx_strand_id
1 'polypeptide(L)'
;MLAICQGHLNNFTRSSRAFTVPFLTESDLPCGHTDTLLDSLGAQCGSMPVGTHDGEAKVRSKEEKRRKRRATAKYRSAHATRERVRVVAFNVAFAELRKLLPTLPPDKKLSKIEILRLAICYISYLDHVLDI
;
A
#
# COMPACT_ATOMS: atom_id res chain seq x y z
N MET A 1 -21.61 3.44 36.43
CA MET A 1 -20.90 2.24 35.95
C MET A 1 -19.72 2.69 35.10
N LEU A 2 -18.75 3.34 35.74
CA LEU A 2 -17.47 2.77 36.18
C LEU A 2 -16.49 2.60 35.00
N ALA A 3 -15.61 3.60 34.88
CA ALA A 3 -14.26 3.39 34.42
C ALA A 3 -13.56 2.38 35.35
N ILE A 4 -12.67 1.54 34.78
CA ILE A 4 -11.38 1.07 35.29
C ILE A 4 -11.02 -0.17 34.47
N CYS A 5 -9.97 -0.05 33.65
CA CYS A 5 -8.91 -1.05 33.50
C CYS A 5 -7.78 -0.40 32.72
N GLN A 6 -7.00 0.35 33.49
CA GLN A 6 -5.65 0.74 33.18
C GLN A 6 -4.75 -0.42 33.61
N GLY A 7 -3.72 -0.74 32.82
CA GLY A 7 -2.53 -1.39 33.37
C GLY A 7 -2.14 -2.75 32.79
N HIS A 8 -0.98 -2.71 32.12
CA HIS A 8 0.06 -3.74 32.16
C HIS A 8 -0.18 -5.08 31.43
N LEU A 9 0.31 -5.11 30.19
CA LEU A 9 1.44 -6.00 29.91
C LEU A 9 2.55 -5.19 29.22
N ASN A 10 3.56 -4.83 30.01
CA ASN A 10 4.86 -4.45 29.50
C ASN A 10 5.55 -5.68 28.89
N ASN A 11 6.44 -5.41 27.92
CA ASN A 11 7.45 -6.29 27.31
C ASN A 11 7.06 -7.03 26.03
N PHE A 12 7.09 -6.29 24.91
CA PHE A 12 7.88 -6.79 23.77
C PHE A 12 8.91 -5.73 23.39
N THR A 13 9.92 -5.62 24.26
CA THR A 13 11.22 -5.07 23.88
C THR A 13 11.68 -5.79 22.61
N ARG A 14 11.81 -5.03 21.51
CA ARG A 14 12.94 -5.11 20.59
C ARG A 14 13.52 -6.52 20.40
N SER A 15 12.79 -7.41 19.72
CA SER A 15 13.43 -8.45 18.93
C SER A 15 13.35 -8.01 17.47
N SER A 16 14.35 -7.23 17.10
CA SER A 16 14.70 -6.87 15.75
C SER A 16 15.04 -8.14 14.97
N ARG A 17 14.04 -8.91 14.55
CA ARG A 17 14.15 -9.70 13.33
C ARG A 17 13.50 -8.85 12.26
N ALA A 18 14.35 -8.13 11.55
CA ALA A 18 14.01 -7.58 10.26
C ALA A 18 13.48 -8.75 9.43
N PHE A 19 12.17 -8.90 9.35
CA PHE A 19 11.57 -9.53 8.19
C PHE A 19 11.79 -8.49 7.09
N THR A 20 13.00 -8.50 6.53
CA THR A 20 13.31 -7.82 5.28
C THR A 20 12.35 -8.43 4.28
N VAL A 21 11.18 -7.80 4.12
CA VAL A 21 10.47 -7.83 2.85
C VAL A 21 11.55 -7.56 1.81
N PRO A 22 11.76 -8.46 0.84
CA PRO A 22 12.71 -8.21 -0.23
C PRO A 22 12.37 -6.83 -0.77
N PHE A 23 13.30 -5.91 -0.55
CA PHE A 23 13.26 -4.57 -1.07
C PHE A 23 13.11 -4.75 -2.58
N LEU A 24 11.90 -4.51 -3.11
CA LEU A 24 11.75 -4.29 -4.54
C LEU A 24 12.57 -3.05 -4.82
N THR A 25 13.79 -3.27 -5.30
CA THR A 25 14.64 -2.26 -5.89
C THR A 25 13.80 -1.52 -6.92
N GLU A 26 13.70 -0.19 -6.81
CA GLU A 26 13.07 0.70 -7.80
C GLU A 26 13.76 0.66 -9.19
N SER A 27 14.67 -0.29 -9.44
CA SER A 27 15.55 -0.33 -10.59
C SER A 27 14.89 -0.79 -11.89
N ASP A 28 13.68 -1.38 -11.87
CA ASP A 28 13.05 -1.93 -13.08
C ASP A 28 11.62 -1.40 -13.31
N LEU A 29 11.39 -0.11 -13.01
CA LEU A 29 10.31 0.62 -13.69
C LEU A 29 10.92 1.38 -14.88
N PRO A 30 10.81 0.87 -16.11
CA PRO A 30 11.20 1.65 -17.28
C PRO A 30 10.16 2.76 -17.45
N CYS A 31 10.44 3.95 -16.92
CA CYS A 31 10.00 5.17 -17.57
C CYS A 31 10.86 5.31 -18.82
N GLY A 32 10.49 4.55 -19.86
CA GLY A 32 11.10 4.60 -21.17
C GLY A 32 10.96 6.00 -21.74
N HIS A 33 12.06 6.73 -21.63
CA HIS A 33 12.39 7.91 -22.41
C HIS A 33 12.41 7.49 -23.88
N THR A 34 11.44 7.92 -24.66
CA THR A 34 11.59 7.97 -26.11
C THR A 34 11.60 9.42 -26.51
N ASP A 35 12.81 9.97 -26.59
CA ASP A 35 13.09 11.16 -27.37
C ASP A 35 12.76 10.84 -28.83
N THR A 36 11.54 11.17 -29.24
CA THR A 36 11.15 11.24 -30.65
C THR A 36 10.36 12.53 -30.85
N LEU A 37 11.14 13.60 -31.00
CA LEU A 37 10.98 14.62 -32.04
C LEU A 37 9.55 14.83 -32.57
N LEU A 38 8.69 15.45 -31.75
CA LEU A 38 7.53 16.20 -32.25
C LEU A 38 7.19 17.33 -31.27
N ASP A 39 8.14 18.24 -31.07
CA ASP A 39 7.88 19.56 -30.53
C ASP A 39 7.70 20.53 -31.69
N SER A 40 6.53 20.47 -32.33
CA SER A 40 6.07 21.49 -33.27
C SER A 40 4.55 21.43 -33.40
N LEU A 41 3.94 22.51 -32.91
CA LEU A 41 2.56 22.96 -33.12
C LEU A 41 1.47 22.29 -32.24
N GLY A 42 1.04 23.04 -31.22
CA GLY A 42 -0.40 23.21 -30.99
C GLY A 42 -0.96 22.71 -29.66
N ALA A 43 -0.83 23.53 -28.60
CA ALA A 43 -1.88 23.69 -27.58
C ALA A 43 -1.61 24.96 -26.76
N GLN A 44 -1.68 26.10 -27.43
CA GLN A 44 -1.79 27.40 -26.77
C GLN A 44 -3.28 27.65 -26.47
N CYS A 45 -3.69 27.48 -25.22
CA CYS A 45 -4.91 28.06 -24.65
C CYS A 45 -4.88 27.87 -23.12
N GLY A 46 -4.78 28.97 -22.38
CA GLY A 46 -4.91 28.95 -20.92
C GLY A 46 -4.14 30.07 -20.21
N SER A 47 -4.52 31.32 -20.51
CA SER A 47 -4.41 32.52 -19.66
C SER A 47 -3.35 32.51 -18.55
N MET A 48 -2.29 33.30 -18.75
CA MET A 48 -1.48 33.85 -17.66
C MET A 48 -2.38 34.62 -16.70
N PRO A 49 -2.31 34.41 -15.38
CA PRO A 49 -2.93 35.33 -14.45
C PRO A 49 -2.06 36.59 -14.42
N VAL A 50 -2.50 37.63 -15.13
CA VAL A 50 -2.11 39.01 -14.79
C VAL A 50 -2.73 39.30 -13.43
N GLY A 51 -1.89 39.30 -12.40
CA GLY A 51 -2.29 39.54 -11.02
C GLY A 51 -1.39 40.62 -10.43
N THR A 52 -1.97 41.80 -10.27
CA THR A 52 -1.48 42.95 -9.53
C THR A 52 -0.86 42.52 -8.20
N HIS A 53 0.30 43.10 -7.87
CA HIS A 53 0.88 42.98 -6.54
C HIS A 53 -0.02 43.70 -5.53
N ASP A 54 -0.72 42.94 -4.71
CA ASP A 54 -1.12 43.36 -3.37
C ASP A 54 -0.96 42.19 -2.41
N GLY A 55 0.03 42.34 -1.52
CA GLY A 55 0.37 41.37 -0.50
C GLY A 55 -0.66 41.35 0.61
N GLU A 56 -1.69 40.51 0.47
CA GLU A 56 -2.41 39.97 1.62
C GLU A 56 -2.14 38.47 1.70
N ALA A 57 -1.10 38.10 2.45
CA ALA A 57 -0.87 36.74 2.87
C ALA A 57 -1.99 36.31 3.83
N LYS A 58 -3.20 36.06 3.30
CA LYS A 58 -4.31 35.45 4.04
C LYS A 58 -3.75 34.21 4.72
N VAL A 59 -3.72 34.23 6.05
CA VAL A 59 -3.30 33.11 6.90
C VAL A 59 -4.30 31.97 6.63
N ARG A 60 -4.08 31.25 5.53
CA ARG A 60 -4.87 30.08 5.19
C ARG A 60 -4.65 29.09 6.30
N SER A 61 -5.76 28.66 6.90
CA SER A 61 -5.75 27.65 7.95
C SER A 61 -4.84 26.49 7.52
N LYS A 62 -4.11 25.93 8.48
CA LYS A 62 -3.23 24.77 8.25
C LYS A 62 -3.98 23.66 7.47
N GLU A 63 -5.28 23.53 7.69
CA GLU A 63 -6.13 22.56 6.99
C GLU A 63 -6.32 22.87 5.50
N GLU A 64 -6.51 24.13 5.12
CA GLU A 64 -6.69 24.52 3.73
C GLU A 64 -5.41 24.26 2.90
N LYS A 65 -4.23 24.48 3.52
CA LYS A 65 -2.94 24.12 2.90
C LYS A 65 -2.80 22.61 2.69
N ARG A 66 -3.25 21.78 3.65
CA ARG A 66 -3.25 20.30 3.52
C ARG A 66 -4.20 19.85 2.40
N ARG A 67 -5.41 20.42 2.36
CA ARG A 67 -6.39 20.14 1.30
C ARG A 67 -5.84 20.46 -0.09
N LYS A 68 -5.23 21.63 -0.28
CA LYS A 68 -4.62 22.01 -1.57
C LYS A 68 -3.52 21.05 -1.99
N ARG A 69 -2.67 20.59 -1.05
CA ARG A 69 -1.63 19.57 -1.34
C ARG A 69 -2.23 18.23 -1.77
N ARG A 70 -3.25 17.74 -1.06
CA ARG A 70 -3.94 16.47 -1.38
C ARG A 70 -4.66 16.52 -2.74
N ALA A 71 -5.13 17.70 -3.14
CA ALA A 71 -5.76 17.93 -4.44
C ALA A 71 -4.76 18.00 -5.61
N THR A 72 -3.45 17.96 -5.39
CA THR A 72 -2.48 17.90 -6.48
C THR A 72 -2.46 16.50 -7.12
N ALA A 73 -2.30 16.45 -8.45
CA ALA A 73 -2.18 15.19 -9.17
C ALA A 73 -0.98 14.35 -8.65
N LYS A 74 0.15 15.00 -8.37
CA LYS A 74 1.36 14.37 -7.79
C LYS A 74 1.09 13.68 -6.46
N TYR A 75 0.30 14.29 -5.55
CA TYR A 75 -0.05 13.64 -4.29
C TYR A 75 -0.93 12.42 -4.51
N ARG A 76 -1.96 12.54 -5.36
CA ARG A 76 -2.87 11.44 -5.66
C ARG A 76 -2.16 10.28 -6.32
N SER A 77 -1.31 10.54 -7.32
CA SER A 77 -0.54 9.49 -8.01
C SER A 77 0.42 8.79 -7.05
N ALA A 78 1.19 9.53 -6.26
CA ALA A 78 2.08 8.96 -5.26
C ALA A 78 1.34 8.08 -4.23
N HIS A 79 0.17 8.52 -3.75
CA HIS A 79 -0.64 7.74 -2.84
C HIS A 79 -1.19 6.47 -3.51
N ALA A 80 -1.68 6.57 -4.74
CA ALA A 80 -2.17 5.42 -5.51
C ALA A 80 -1.06 4.39 -5.75
N THR A 81 0.17 4.83 -6.08
CA THR A 81 1.32 3.94 -6.23
C THR A 81 1.65 3.20 -4.94
N ARG A 82 1.71 3.91 -3.80
CA ARG A 82 1.93 3.28 -2.49
C ARG A 82 0.89 2.22 -2.17
N GLU A 83 -0.37 2.51 -2.44
CA GLU A 83 -1.46 1.57 -2.19
C GLU A 83 -1.38 0.34 -3.11
N ARG A 84 -1.01 0.52 -4.38
CA ARG A 84 -0.75 -0.61 -5.29
C ARG A 84 0.36 -1.51 -4.76
N VAL A 85 1.48 -0.92 -4.33
CA VAL A 85 2.60 -1.69 -3.74
C VAL A 85 2.14 -2.46 -2.50
N ARG A 86 1.38 -1.82 -1.61
CA ARG A 86 0.81 -2.48 -0.43
C ARG A 86 -0.06 -3.68 -0.79
N VAL A 87 -0.94 -3.53 -1.79
CA VAL A 87 -1.84 -4.59 -2.26
C VAL A 87 -1.08 -5.72 -2.96
N VAL A 88 -0.05 -5.39 -3.74
CA VAL A 88 0.83 -6.39 -4.37
C VAL A 88 1.53 -7.22 -3.30
N ALA A 89 2.14 -6.58 -2.30
CA ALA A 89 2.80 -7.27 -1.18
C ALA A 89 1.83 -8.20 -0.43
N PHE A 90 0.60 -7.72 -0.17
CA PHE A 90 -0.46 -8.53 0.42
C PHE A 90 -0.83 -9.76 -0.44
N ASN A 91 -0.97 -9.57 -1.76
CA ASN A 91 -1.34 -10.66 -2.67
C ASN A 91 -0.20 -11.69 -2.81
N VAL A 92 1.07 -11.26 -2.77
CA VAL A 92 2.22 -12.17 -2.73
C VAL A 92 2.16 -13.05 -1.48
N ALA A 93 1.93 -12.46 -0.30
CA ALA A 93 1.77 -13.25 0.93
C ALA A 93 0.61 -14.25 0.85
N PHE A 94 -0.52 -13.88 0.23
CA PHE A 94 -1.63 -14.80 -0.02
C PHE A 94 -1.28 -15.94 -0.99
N ALA A 95 -0.46 -15.66 -2.01
CA ALA A 95 0.02 -16.67 -2.94
C ALA A 95 1.00 -17.65 -2.27
N GLU A 96 1.89 -17.17 -1.39
CA GLU A 96 2.77 -18.04 -0.61
C GLU A 96 1.98 -18.92 0.36
N LEU A 97 1.02 -18.36 1.10
CA LEU A 97 0.14 -19.15 1.96
C LEU A 97 -0.58 -20.26 1.18
N ARG A 98 -1.10 -19.93 0.00
CA ARG A 98 -1.80 -20.89 -0.86
C ARG A 98 -0.94 -22.10 -1.24
N LYS A 99 0.37 -21.93 -1.48
CA LYS A 99 1.27 -23.04 -1.85
C LYS A 99 1.40 -24.08 -0.75
N LEU A 100 1.18 -23.68 0.51
CA LEU A 100 1.27 -24.56 1.67
C LEU A 100 -0.03 -25.35 1.91
N LEU A 101 -1.13 -24.98 1.25
CA LEU A 101 -2.43 -25.58 1.49
C LEU A 101 -2.64 -26.84 0.64
N PRO A 102 -3.12 -27.94 1.23
CA PRO A 102 -3.43 -29.14 0.48
C PRO A 102 -4.70 -28.97 -0.36
N THR A 103 -4.59 -29.10 -1.70
CA THR A 103 -5.74 -29.06 -2.62
C THR A 103 -5.65 -30.11 -3.72
N LEU A 104 -6.81 -30.65 -4.12
CA LEU A 104 -6.95 -31.51 -5.30
C LEU A 104 -7.91 -30.84 -6.30
N PRO A 105 -7.49 -30.56 -7.55
CA PRO A 105 -6.12 -30.62 -8.08
C PRO A 105 -5.21 -29.52 -7.49
N PRO A 106 -3.87 -29.62 -7.59
CA PRO A 106 -2.93 -28.69 -6.95
C PRO A 106 -3.04 -27.24 -7.47
N ASP A 107 -3.55 -27.06 -8.68
CA ASP A 107 -3.81 -25.78 -9.34
C ASP A 107 -5.23 -25.22 -9.11
N LYS A 108 -6.04 -25.85 -8.23
CA LYS A 108 -7.41 -25.40 -7.92
C LYS A 108 -7.45 -23.96 -7.44
N LYS A 109 -7.91 -23.00 -8.26
CA LYS A 109 -8.07 -21.60 -7.86
C LYS A 109 -8.95 -21.46 -6.60
N LEU A 110 -8.40 -20.86 -5.54
CA LEU A 110 -9.08 -20.58 -4.28
C LEU A 110 -9.26 -19.08 -4.12
N SER A 111 -10.43 -18.68 -3.62
CA SER A 111 -10.69 -17.31 -3.17
C SER A 111 -9.95 -17.00 -1.86
N LYS A 112 -9.84 -15.71 -1.52
CA LYS A 112 -9.17 -15.25 -0.29
C LYS A 112 -9.81 -15.86 0.97
N ILE A 113 -11.14 -15.97 1.00
CA ILE A 113 -11.84 -16.55 2.16
C ILE A 113 -11.60 -18.06 2.27
N GLU A 114 -11.55 -18.78 1.15
CA GLU A 114 -11.26 -20.21 1.15
C GLU A 114 -9.83 -20.48 1.61
N ILE A 115 -8.85 -19.69 1.16
CA ILE A 115 -7.45 -19.79 1.62
C ILE A 115 -7.38 -19.66 3.14
N LEU A 116 -8.06 -18.65 3.72
CA LEU A 116 -8.05 -18.44 5.17
C LEU A 116 -8.72 -19.59 5.93
N ARG A 117 -9.88 -20.06 5.47
CA ARG A 117 -10.60 -21.18 6.10
C ARG A 117 -9.77 -22.47 6.04
N LEU A 118 -9.20 -22.77 4.88
CA LEU A 118 -8.40 -23.97 4.67
C LEU A 118 -7.09 -23.93 5.49
N ALA A 119 -6.46 -22.76 5.62
CA ALA A 119 -5.29 -22.60 6.49
C ALA A 119 -5.62 -22.91 7.96
N ILE A 120 -6.74 -22.40 8.47
CA ILE A 120 -7.18 -22.69 9.85
C ILE A 120 -7.43 -24.19 10.02
N CYS A 121 -8.20 -24.80 9.12
CA CYS A 121 -8.48 -26.25 9.18
C CYS A 121 -7.19 -27.09 9.09
N TYR A 122 -6.22 -26.66 8.26
CA TYR A 122 -4.99 -27.41 8.07
C TYR A 122 -4.07 -27.35 9.28
N ILE A 123 -3.95 -26.18 9.93
CA ILE A 123 -3.23 -26.06 11.20
C ILE A 123 -3.86 -26.99 12.25
N SER A 124 -5.18 -26.93 12.46
CA SER A 124 -5.86 -27.80 13.42
C SER A 124 -5.74 -29.28 13.11
N TYR A 125 -5.70 -29.65 11.82
CA TYR A 125 -5.46 -31.03 11.40
C TYR A 125 -4.05 -31.50 11.78
N LEU A 126 -3.04 -30.67 11.52
CA LEU A 126 -1.65 -31.00 11.88
C LEU A 126 -1.47 -31.10 13.39
N ASP A 127 -2.07 -30.20 14.18
CA ASP A 127 -2.05 -30.27 15.64
C ASP A 127 -2.61 -31.61 16.13
N HIS A 128 -3.77 -32.04 15.60
CA HIS A 128 -4.37 -33.32 15.97
C HIS A 128 -3.50 -34.53 15.59
N VAL A 129 -2.81 -34.48 14.44
CA VAL A 129 -1.90 -35.55 14.01
C VAL A 129 -0.65 -35.64 14.89
N LEU A 130 -0.18 -34.50 15.42
CA LEU A 130 1.04 -34.43 16.24
C LEU A 130 0.77 -34.70 17.73
N ASP A 131 -0.46 -34.52 18.21
CA ASP A 131 -0.87 -34.84 19.59
C ASP A 131 -1.11 -36.36 19.82
N ILE A 132 -0.92 -37.19 18.80
CA ILE A 132 -0.96 -38.66 18.85
C ILE A 132 0.46 -39.21 19.05
#